data_AF-A0A1D2SMS7-F1
#
_entry.id   AF-A0A1D2SMS7-F1
#
_cell.length_a   1.000
_cell.length_b   1.000
_cell.length_c   1.000
_cell.angle_alpha   90.00
_cell.angle_beta   90.00
_cell.angle_gamma   90.00
#
_symmetry.space_group_name_H-M   'P 1'
#
loop_
_entity.id
_entity.type
_entity.pdbx_description
1 polymer ?
#
loop_
_entity_poly.entity_id
_entity_poly.type
_entity_poly.pdbx_seq_one_letter_code
_entity_poly.pdbx_strand_id
1 'polypeptide(L)'
;MKQVTEKLWISGQPSEADLGGARERGVRRVINNRPENEDPTQPPLARSVEVAAGLGMDLVHIPVVPGQITKEAVREFQSAVAASDGPVLAHCKSGMRSLSLWAIGEVLDGKLDAAELDALGAGLGINLSGAKDWLRNNS
;
A
#
# COMPACT_ATOMS: atom_id res chain seq x y z
N MET A 1 -9.50 1.78 7.32
CA MET A 1 -8.51 2.32 6.35
C MET A 1 -8.11 3.74 6.72
N LYS A 2 -6.96 4.22 6.25
CA LYS A 2 -6.41 5.56 6.49
C LYS A 2 -6.13 6.24 5.15
N GLN A 3 -6.49 7.50 5.01
CA GLN A 3 -6.16 8.27 3.81
C GLN A 3 -4.72 8.79 3.93
N VAL A 4 -3.92 8.58 2.89
CA VAL A 4 -2.54 9.11 2.82
C VAL A 4 -2.52 10.34 1.91
N THR A 5 -3.20 10.26 0.76
CA THR A 5 -3.41 11.38 -0.16
C THR A 5 -4.83 11.29 -0.74
N GLU A 6 -5.22 12.23 -1.60
CA GLU A 6 -6.47 12.11 -2.37
C GLU A 6 -6.50 10.84 -3.25
N LYS A 7 -5.32 10.40 -3.72
CA LYS A 7 -5.17 9.24 -4.61
C LYS A 7 -4.93 7.92 -3.88
N LEU A 8 -4.52 7.95 -2.62
CA LEU A 8 -4.06 6.76 -1.90
C LEU A 8 -4.70 6.60 -0.52
N TRP A 9 -5.29 5.43 -0.32
CA TRP A 9 -5.69 4.88 0.97
C TRP A 9 -4.81 3.69 1.33
N ILE A 10 -4.58 3.48 2.62
CA ILE A 10 -3.92 2.29 3.14
C ILE A 10 -4.76 1.56 4.20
N SER A 11 -4.56 0.25 4.32
CA SER A 11 -5.14 -0.55 5.41
C SER A 11 -4.30 -1.78 5.77
N GLY A 12 -4.64 -2.42 6.89
CA GLY A 12 -4.34 -3.85 7.07
C GLY A 12 -5.16 -4.71 6.12
N GLN A 13 -5.16 -6.03 6.32
CA GLN A 13 -5.92 -6.96 5.50
C GLN A 13 -7.41 -6.55 5.46
N PRO A 14 -7.95 -6.11 4.32
CA PRO A 14 -9.35 -5.70 4.23
C PRO A 14 -10.25 -6.93 4.22
N SER A 15 -11.42 -6.80 4.83
CA SER A 15 -12.55 -7.70 4.62
C SER A 15 -13.27 -7.38 3.31
N GLU A 16 -14.17 -8.26 2.86
CA GLU A 16 -15.01 -7.98 1.68
C GLU A 16 -15.90 -6.73 1.90
N ALA A 17 -16.37 -6.51 3.14
CA ALA A 17 -17.13 -5.32 3.50
C ALA A 17 -16.27 -4.04 3.43
N ASP A 18 -15.01 -4.10 3.85
CA ASP A 18 -14.07 -2.97 3.70
C ASP A 18 -13.84 -2.62 2.23
N LEU A 19 -13.74 -3.62 1.36
CA LEU A 19 -13.62 -3.41 -0.09
C LEU A 19 -14.88 -2.75 -0.67
N GLY A 20 -16.06 -3.14 -0.22
CA GLY A 20 -17.32 -2.47 -0.57
C GLY A 20 -17.31 -0.99 -0.17
N GLY A 21 -16.95 -0.69 1.08
CA GLY A 21 -16.85 0.69 1.56
C GLY A 21 -15.75 1.51 0.86
N ALA A 22 -14.66 0.87 0.43
CA ALA A 22 -13.63 1.53 -0.38
C ALA A 22 -14.18 1.92 -1.76
N ARG A 23 -14.94 1.02 -2.39
CA ARG A 23 -15.57 1.27 -3.69
C ARG A 23 -16.58 2.43 -3.64
N GLU A 24 -17.35 2.55 -2.56
CA GLU A 24 -18.28 3.67 -2.33
C GLU A 24 -17.55 5.02 -2.24
N ARG A 25 -16.31 5.02 -1.73
CA ARG A 25 -15.43 6.20 -1.71
C ARG A 25 -14.69 6.45 -3.01
N GLY A 26 -15.08 5.75 -4.08
CA GLY A 26 -14.54 5.93 -5.41
C GLY A 26 -13.27 5.16 -5.70
N VAL A 27 -12.79 4.29 -4.80
CA VAL A 27 -11.62 3.44 -5.07
C VAL A 27 -11.87 2.60 -6.33
N ARG A 28 -10.86 2.55 -7.19
CA ARG A 28 -10.89 1.80 -8.46
C ARG A 28 -9.93 0.64 -8.51
N ARG A 29 -8.83 0.71 -7.74
CA ARG A 29 -7.79 -0.32 -7.68
C ARG A 29 -7.48 -0.70 -6.25
N VAL A 30 -7.25 -1.99 -6.05
CA VAL A 30 -6.65 -2.55 -4.84
C VAL A 30 -5.20 -2.93 -5.14
N ILE A 31 -4.27 -2.57 -4.26
CA ILE A 31 -2.89 -3.08 -4.31
C ILE A 31 -2.66 -3.98 -3.10
N ASN A 32 -2.35 -5.25 -3.34
CA ASN A 32 -1.98 -6.18 -2.27
C ASN A 32 -0.46 -6.26 -2.17
N ASN A 33 0.09 -5.77 -1.06
CA ASN A 33 1.52 -5.82 -0.74
C ASN A 33 1.90 -6.97 0.20
N ARG A 34 0.96 -7.90 0.45
CA ARG A 34 1.15 -9.07 1.31
C ARG A 34 1.51 -10.29 0.44
N PRO A 35 2.68 -10.93 0.66
CA PRO A 35 2.96 -12.26 0.10
C PRO A 35 1.87 -13.26 0.48
N GLU A 36 1.63 -14.25 -0.37
CA GLU A 36 0.72 -15.35 -0.02
C GLU A 36 1.29 -16.22 1.10
N ASN A 37 0.40 -16.91 1.82
CA ASN A 37 0.75 -17.84 2.90
C ASN A 37 1.53 -17.20 4.08
N GLU A 38 1.38 -15.90 4.32
CA GLU A 38 1.97 -15.22 5.48
C GLU A 38 1.26 -15.59 6.79
N ASP A 39 -0.01 -16.00 6.73
CA ASP A 39 -0.84 -16.35 7.89
C ASP A 39 -1.95 -17.34 7.50
N PRO A 40 -2.30 -18.35 8.33
CA PRO A 40 -3.37 -19.30 8.03
C PRO A 40 -4.74 -18.67 7.79
N THR A 41 -4.98 -17.47 8.35
CA THR A 41 -6.23 -16.71 8.20
C THR A 41 -6.22 -15.79 6.97
N GLN A 42 -5.12 -15.77 6.22
CA GLN A 42 -4.99 -14.94 5.03
C GLN A 42 -5.94 -15.44 3.92
N PRO A 43 -6.77 -14.55 3.33
CA PRO A 43 -7.53 -14.90 2.14
C PRO A 43 -6.59 -15.24 0.98
N PRO A 44 -6.87 -16.30 0.18
CA PRO A 44 -6.13 -16.57 -1.04
C PRO A 44 -6.15 -15.37 -1.99
N LEU A 45 -5.07 -15.17 -2.76
CA LEU A 45 -5.02 -14.07 -3.72
C LEU A 45 -6.16 -14.16 -4.74
N ALA A 46 -6.43 -15.36 -5.26
CA ALA A 46 -7.50 -15.61 -6.22
C ALA A 46 -8.87 -15.11 -5.70
N ARG A 47 -9.19 -15.40 -4.43
CA ARG A 47 -10.44 -14.91 -3.82
C ARG A 47 -10.47 -13.39 -3.72
N SER A 48 -9.34 -12.76 -3.37
CA SER A 48 -9.23 -11.31 -3.28
C SER A 48 -9.45 -10.64 -4.66
N VAL A 49 -8.92 -11.25 -5.73
CA VAL A 49 -9.12 -10.80 -7.11
C VAL A 49 -10.59 -10.91 -7.52
N GLU A 50 -11.24 -12.04 -7.24
CA GLU A 50 -12.67 -12.24 -7.53
C GLU A 50 -13.56 -11.22 -6.83
N VAL A 51 -13.32 -10.95 -5.54
CA VAL A 51 -14.10 -9.98 -4.77
C VAL A 51 -13.90 -8.57 -5.31
N ALA A 52 -12.67 -8.15 -5.58
CA ALA A 52 -12.39 -6.84 -6.15
C ALA A 52 -13.09 -6.67 -7.52
N ALA A 53 -12.98 -7.67 -8.40
CA ALA A 53 -13.63 -7.67 -9.70
C ALA A 53 -15.16 -7.59 -9.59
N GLY A 54 -15.77 -8.33 -8.66
CA GLY A 54 -17.21 -8.26 -8.39
C GLY A 54 -17.71 -6.88 -7.94
N LEU A 55 -16.83 -6.05 -7.37
CA LEU A 55 -17.10 -4.66 -6.98
C LEU A 55 -16.75 -3.65 -8.09
N GLY A 56 -16.30 -4.11 -9.25
CA GLY A 56 -15.85 -3.28 -10.36
C GLY A 56 -14.53 -2.56 -10.07
N MET A 57 -13.65 -3.19 -9.29
CA MET A 57 -12.28 -2.76 -9.04
C MET A 57 -11.30 -3.77 -9.62
N ASP A 58 -10.11 -3.33 -10.02
CA ASP A 58 -9.01 -4.23 -10.33
C ASP A 58 -8.11 -4.46 -9.10
N LEU A 59 -7.35 -5.56 -9.10
CA LEU A 59 -6.39 -5.87 -8.04
C LEU A 59 -5.02 -6.13 -8.66
N VAL A 60 -4.00 -5.43 -8.14
CA VAL A 60 -2.59 -5.64 -8.48
C VAL A 60 -1.88 -6.24 -7.27
N HIS A 61 -1.09 -7.29 -7.49
CA HIS A 61 -0.30 -7.94 -6.44
C HIS A 61 1.17 -7.57 -6.57
N ILE A 62 1.69 -6.87 -5.56
CA ILE A 62 3.10 -6.43 -5.49
C ILE A 62 3.65 -6.91 -4.14
N PRO A 63 3.98 -8.22 -4.01
CA PRO A 63 4.31 -8.82 -2.72
C PRO A 63 5.61 -8.25 -2.16
N VAL A 64 5.56 -7.78 -0.91
CA VAL A 64 6.76 -7.30 -0.19
C VAL A 64 6.95 -8.12 1.07
N VAL A 65 8.10 -8.81 1.12
CA VAL A 65 8.57 -9.53 2.30
C VAL A 65 8.97 -8.50 3.37
N PRO A 66 8.56 -8.67 4.64
CA PRO A 66 8.96 -7.76 5.71
C PRO A 66 10.47 -7.53 5.78
N GLY A 67 10.90 -6.26 5.82
CA GLY A 67 12.31 -5.87 5.85
C GLY A 67 13.04 -5.96 4.51
N GLN A 68 12.41 -6.44 3.44
CA GLN A 68 13.03 -6.62 2.12
C GLN A 68 12.31 -5.77 1.06
N ILE A 69 12.21 -4.47 1.30
CA ILE A 69 11.75 -3.53 0.28
C ILE A 69 12.84 -3.38 -0.78
N THR A 70 12.47 -3.42 -2.05
CA THR A 70 13.38 -3.19 -3.19
C THR A 70 13.00 -1.91 -3.93
N LYS A 71 13.95 -1.32 -4.67
CA LYS A 71 13.67 -0.16 -5.53
C LYS A 71 12.61 -0.49 -6.58
N GLU A 72 12.66 -1.70 -7.11
CA GLU A 72 11.72 -2.21 -8.11
C GLU A 72 10.30 -2.24 -7.56
N ALA A 73 10.09 -2.77 -6.36
CA ALA A 73 8.78 -2.80 -5.72
C ALA A 73 8.24 -1.39 -5.42
N VAL A 74 9.12 -0.44 -5.06
CA VAL A 74 8.74 0.97 -4.88
C VAL A 74 8.25 1.57 -6.20
N ARG A 75 8.98 1.37 -7.30
CA ARG A 75 8.60 1.91 -8.62
C ARG A 75 7.36 1.23 -9.19
N GLU A 76 7.21 -0.07 -9.00
CA GLU A 76 6.02 -0.81 -9.39
C GLU A 76 4.79 -0.30 -8.62
N PHE A 77 4.93 -0.08 -7.31
CA PHE A 77 3.87 0.50 -6.48
C PHE A 77 3.44 1.88 -6.96
N GLN A 78 4.40 2.79 -7.20
CA GLN A 78 4.10 4.14 -7.71
C GLN A 78 3.40 4.08 -9.07
N SER A 79 3.87 3.20 -9.96
CA SER A 79 3.27 3.01 -11.29
C SER A 79 1.83 2.49 -11.18
N ALA A 80 1.58 1.53 -10.28
CA ALA A 80 0.24 0.99 -10.04
C ALA A 80 -0.72 2.04 -9.45
N VAL A 81 -0.24 2.94 -8.59
CA VAL A 81 -1.04 4.06 -8.07
C VAL A 81 -1.35 5.07 -9.17
N ALA A 82 -0.34 5.46 -9.97
CA ALA A 82 -0.49 6.44 -11.04
C ALA A 82 -1.41 5.96 -12.18
N ALA A 83 -1.32 4.67 -12.54
CA ALA A 83 -2.09 4.08 -13.64
C ALA A 83 -3.55 3.75 -13.28
N SER A 84 -4.01 4.00 -12.06
CA SER A 84 -5.41 3.80 -11.69
C SER A 84 -6.25 5.00 -12.10
N ASP A 85 -7.47 4.78 -12.62
CA ASP A 85 -8.40 5.85 -13.00
C ASP A 85 -9.12 6.50 -11.80
N GLY A 86 -8.82 6.09 -10.57
CA GLY A 86 -9.36 6.69 -9.35
C GLY A 86 -8.48 6.42 -8.13
N PRO A 87 -8.96 6.72 -6.92
CA PRO A 87 -8.24 6.38 -5.70
C PRO A 87 -7.89 4.90 -5.60
N VAL A 88 -6.79 4.60 -4.93
CA VAL A 88 -6.28 3.25 -4.72
C VAL A 88 -6.37 2.89 -3.25
N LEU A 89 -6.76 1.66 -2.94
CA LEU A 89 -6.57 1.06 -1.62
C LEU A 89 -5.37 0.10 -1.67
N ALA A 90 -4.27 0.48 -1.03
CA ALA A 90 -3.13 -0.42 -0.84
C ALA A 90 -3.20 -1.08 0.54
N HIS A 91 -2.92 -2.38 0.61
CA HIS A 91 -2.93 -3.08 1.89
C HIS A 91 -1.79 -4.09 2.03
N CYS A 92 -1.49 -4.44 3.27
CA CYS A 92 -0.69 -5.61 3.60
C CYS A 92 -1.29 -6.30 4.83
N LYS A 93 -0.49 -6.89 5.74
CA LYS A 93 -1.00 -7.33 7.06
C LYS A 93 -1.52 -6.16 7.91
N SER A 94 -0.75 -5.08 8.06
CA SER A 94 -1.07 -3.93 8.93
C SER A 94 -1.13 -2.56 8.23
N GLY A 95 -0.83 -2.48 6.93
CA GLY A 95 -0.71 -1.24 6.15
C GLY A 95 0.69 -0.61 6.13
N MET A 96 1.61 -1.07 6.98
CA MET A 96 2.96 -0.52 7.11
C MET A 96 3.79 -0.64 5.82
N ARG A 97 3.71 -1.78 5.11
CA ARG A 97 4.45 -1.98 3.84
C ARG A 97 3.99 -1.01 2.78
N SER A 98 2.68 -0.86 2.62
CA SER A 98 2.08 0.05 1.64
C SER A 98 2.47 1.51 1.91
N LEU A 99 2.42 1.96 3.18
CA LEU A 99 2.87 3.30 3.51
C LEU A 99 4.38 3.49 3.27
N SER A 100 5.19 2.48 3.61
CA SER A 100 6.64 2.53 3.42
C SER A 100 7.00 2.63 1.93
N LEU A 101 6.38 1.81 1.07
CA LEU A 101 6.60 1.86 -0.38
C LEU A 101 6.27 3.25 -0.95
N TRP A 102 5.11 3.81 -0.58
CA TRP A 102 4.71 5.15 -1.00
C TRP A 102 5.71 6.20 -0.53
N ALA A 103 5.98 6.24 0.78
CA ALA A 103 6.83 7.27 1.38
C ALA A 103 8.26 7.25 0.84
N ILE A 104 8.84 6.05 0.66
CA ILE A 104 10.15 5.88 0.02
C ILE A 104 10.13 6.45 -1.40
N GLY A 105 9.11 6.11 -2.19
CA GLY A 105 8.97 6.60 -3.56
C GLY A 105 8.89 8.12 -3.63
N GLU A 106 8.10 8.75 -2.76
CA GLU A 106 7.98 10.22 -2.72
C GLU A 106 9.29 10.90 -2.33
N VAL A 107 10.06 10.33 -1.39
CA VAL A 107 11.39 10.85 -1.03
C VAL A 107 12.38 10.69 -2.19
N LEU A 108 12.39 9.54 -2.87
CA LEU A 108 13.25 9.31 -4.03
C LEU A 108 12.93 10.25 -5.20
N ASP A 109 11.68 10.73 -5.29
CA ASP A 109 11.25 11.71 -6.29
C ASP A 109 11.44 13.17 -5.83
N GLY A 110 11.96 13.40 -4.62
CA GLY A 110 12.14 14.74 -4.04
C GLY A 110 10.83 15.47 -3.70
N LYS A 111 9.72 14.75 -3.57
CA LYS A 111 8.39 15.31 -3.22
C LYS A 111 8.13 15.36 -1.72
N LEU A 112 8.89 14.60 -0.95
CA LEU A 112 8.84 14.53 0.50
C LEU A 112 10.27 14.51 1.05
N ASP A 113 10.55 15.24 2.13
CA ASP A 113 11.83 15.13 2.83
C ASP A 113 11.83 13.90 3.74
N ALA A 114 12.93 13.16 3.79
CA ALA A 114 13.11 12.04 4.72
C ALA A 114 12.92 12.45 6.21
N ALA A 115 13.16 13.73 6.53
CA ALA A 115 12.92 14.30 7.86
C ALA A 115 11.42 14.37 8.23
N GLU A 116 10.52 14.41 7.25
CA GLU A 116 9.07 14.53 7.47
C GLU A 116 8.40 13.18 7.78
N LEU A 117 9.11 12.06 7.55
CA LEU A 117 8.56 10.71 7.66
C LEU A 117 8.07 10.35 9.07
N ASP A 118 8.71 10.86 10.12
CA ASP A 118 8.28 10.58 11.50
C ASP A 118 6.94 11.26 11.80
N ALA A 119 6.77 12.51 11.38
CA ALA A 119 5.52 13.26 11.57
C ALA A 119 4.38 12.66 10.75
N LEU A 120 4.64 12.32 9.49
CA LEU A 120 3.70 11.60 8.62
C LEU A 120 3.26 10.28 9.25
N GLY A 121 4.23 9.47 9.69
CA GLY A 121 3.97 8.18 10.31
C GLY A 121 3.14 8.32 11.59
N ALA A 122 3.48 9.28 12.46
CA ALA A 122 2.75 9.55 13.68
C ALA A 122 1.29 9.95 13.42
N GLY A 123 1.04 10.81 12.43
CA GLY A 123 -0.33 11.20 12.02
C GLY A 123 -1.17 10.02 11.52
N LEU A 124 -0.53 8.98 11.02
CA LEU A 124 -1.17 7.73 10.56
C LEU A 124 -1.06 6.59 11.57
N GLY A 125 -0.45 6.80 12.74
CA GLY A 125 -0.20 5.75 13.74
C GLY A 125 0.67 4.60 13.23
N ILE A 126 1.62 4.86 12.32
CA ILE A 126 2.52 3.88 11.72
C ILE A 126 3.97 4.37 11.89
N ASN A 127 4.84 3.52 12.41
CA ASN A 127 6.27 3.82 12.53
C ASN A 127 6.98 3.61 11.17
N LEU A 128 7.63 4.66 10.65
CA LEU A 128 8.38 4.66 9.40
C LEU A 128 9.90 4.60 9.56
N SER A 129 10.42 4.25 10.74
CA SER A 129 11.86 4.04 10.97
C SER A 129 12.50 3.09 9.95
N GLY A 130 11.84 1.98 9.62
CA GLY A 130 12.34 1.05 8.61
C GLY A 130 12.45 1.66 7.20
N ALA A 131 11.54 2.58 6.83
CA ALA A 131 11.62 3.30 5.56
C ALA A 131 12.78 4.30 5.55
N LYS A 132 13.02 5.00 6.68
CA LYS A 132 14.18 5.89 6.85
C LYS A 132 15.48 5.12 6.75
N ASP A 133 15.57 3.98 7.45
CA ASP A 133 16.73 3.11 7.41
C ASP A 133 17.01 2.60 6.00
N TRP A 134 15.95 2.21 5.28
CA TRP A 134 16.06 1.82 3.88
C TRP A 134 16.61 2.97 3.02
N LEU A 135 16.06 4.18 3.15
CA LEU A 135 16.49 5.35 2.38
C LEU A 135 17.97 5.65 2.61
N ARG A 136 18.47 5.66 3.86
CA ARG A 136 19.90 5.88 4.15
C ARG A 136 20.83 4.88 3.47
N ASN A 137 20.36 3.65 3.23
CA ASN A 137 21.16 2.57 2.65
C ASN A 137 20.98 2.43 1.13
N ASN A 138 20.04 3.17 0.53
CA ASN A 138 19.65 2.99 -0.87
C ASN A 138 19.44 4.29 -1.66
N SER A 139 19.51 5.48 -1.03
CA SER A 139 19.39 6.79 -1.69
C SER A 139 20.65 7.15 -2.47
#